data_AF-A0AAN0K272-F1
#
_entry.id   AF-A0AAN0K272-F1
#
_cell.length_a   1.000
_cell.length_b   1.000
_cell.length_c   1.000
_cell.angle_alpha   90.00
_cell.angle_beta   90.00
_cell.angle_gamma   90.00
#
_symmetry.space_group_name_H-M   'P 1'
#
loop_
_entity.id
_entity.type
_entity.pdbx_description
1 polymer ?
#
loop_
_entity_poly.entity_id
_entity_poly.type
_entity_poly.pdbx_seq_one_letter_code
_entity_poly.pdbx_strand_id
1 'polypeptide(L)'
;LIPQNRHLSAIDFYPGFPNLYVTSSAEILQTVLMIYSKDKEMPLPTQEEVLICNEKTTAEEVILLWRRAIFDPGHKRIFCLVHGEKLSYSTCEESLRELNRLKQGKKGYRLVLLCSNNEDSLHFITALHSYKRSNPDISGPILKEYLLHHLIKPKHTSIGTISSAIQASSVDPHCSYVRIVQSKNPGNGKSLYIQRLGERLMNSLNIEIPIIRIPIHGPDVPYNNILNKLSDLTQDDTKIIHFDIASTMLKKVESFLFYVLVLGYLKDLRGNTWRRQISQMYTIEVTLSDRQNHEATYNLLRLFPKALCLSPSNCRYINKSNACESTCRSTRSFYLWII
;
A
#
# COMPACT_ATOMS: atom_id res chain seq x y z
N LEU A 1 20.95 -1.85 5.77
CA LEU A 1 20.17 -1.06 4.78
C LEU A 1 21.07 -0.82 3.57
N ILE A 2 20.74 -1.41 2.41
CA ILE A 2 21.46 -1.19 1.16
C ILE A 2 21.30 0.29 0.77
N PRO A 3 22.34 1.00 0.28
CA PRO A 3 22.21 2.40 -0.11
C PRO A 3 21.23 2.56 -1.27
N GLN A 4 20.13 3.25 -1.04
CA GLN A 4 19.03 3.40 -1.99
C GLN A 4 19.13 4.73 -2.75
N ASN A 5 19.86 4.83 -3.86
CA ASN A 5 19.95 6.08 -4.62
C ASN A 5 18.82 6.18 -5.68
N ARG A 6 17.71 6.84 -5.35
CA ARG A 6 16.58 7.00 -6.30
C ARG A 6 16.82 8.14 -7.28
N HIS A 7 16.47 7.96 -8.56
CA HIS A 7 16.53 9.03 -9.57
C HIS A 7 15.18 9.77 -9.67
N LEU A 8 15.22 11.10 -9.71
CA LEU A 8 14.04 11.99 -9.70
C LEU A 8 13.89 12.83 -10.99
N SER A 9 14.67 12.55 -12.02
CA SER A 9 14.78 13.39 -13.24
C SER A 9 13.50 13.55 -14.07
N ALA A 10 12.46 12.75 -13.79
CA ALA A 10 11.17 12.77 -14.48
C ALA A 10 10.02 13.39 -13.66
N ILE A 11 10.33 14.04 -12.54
CA ILE A 11 9.36 14.74 -11.69
C ILE A 11 9.89 16.14 -11.44
N ASP A 12 9.01 17.15 -11.42
CA ASP A 12 9.36 18.50 -11.02
C ASP A 12 9.78 18.52 -9.54
N PHE A 13 11.09 18.41 -9.29
CA PHE A 13 11.67 18.19 -7.97
C PHE A 13 13.01 18.92 -7.84
N TYR A 14 13.17 19.65 -6.74
CA TYR A 14 14.41 20.38 -6.44
C TYR A 14 15.04 19.87 -5.13
N PRO A 15 16.20 19.18 -5.21
CA PRO A 15 16.95 18.76 -4.03
C PRO A 15 17.37 19.95 -3.15
N GLY A 16 17.35 19.77 -1.84
CA GLY A 16 17.66 20.85 -0.89
C GLY A 16 16.51 21.82 -0.64
N PHE A 17 15.33 21.54 -1.19
CA PHE A 17 14.09 22.29 -0.94
C PHE A 17 12.97 21.32 -0.54
N PRO A 18 11.97 21.77 0.23
CA PRO A 18 10.67 21.10 0.25
C PRO A 18 10.06 21.11 -1.16
N ASN A 19 9.30 20.07 -1.50
CA ASN A 19 8.61 19.94 -2.78
C ASN A 19 7.14 19.61 -2.52
N LEU A 20 6.26 20.60 -2.66
CA LEU A 20 4.83 20.48 -2.36
C LEU A 20 4.05 20.10 -3.62
N TYR A 21 3.35 18.97 -3.57
CA TYR A 21 2.39 18.52 -4.57
C TYR A 21 0.98 18.60 -3.98
N VAL A 22 0.06 19.23 -4.71
CA VAL A 22 -1.34 19.37 -4.31
C VAL A 22 -2.19 18.64 -5.36
N THR A 23 -2.82 17.54 -4.96
CA THR A 23 -3.56 16.63 -5.87
C THR A 23 -4.93 16.28 -5.30
N SER A 24 -5.72 15.48 -6.03
CA SER A 24 -6.99 14.97 -5.52
C SER A 24 -6.77 14.01 -4.35
N SER A 25 -7.70 13.98 -3.39
CA SER A 25 -7.63 13.00 -2.29
C SER A 25 -7.65 11.55 -2.78
N ALA A 26 -8.26 11.30 -3.94
CA ALA A 26 -8.37 9.98 -4.56
C ALA A 26 -7.06 9.47 -5.21
N GLU A 27 -6.08 10.36 -5.43
CA GLU A 27 -4.85 10.05 -6.14
C GLU A 27 -3.60 10.23 -5.29
N ILE A 28 -3.71 10.84 -4.11
CA ILE A 28 -2.55 11.22 -3.28
C ILE A 28 -1.58 10.05 -3.01
N LEU A 29 -2.10 8.86 -2.72
CA LEU A 29 -1.27 7.67 -2.50
C LEU A 29 -0.72 7.06 -3.79
N GLN A 30 -1.42 7.24 -4.91
CA GLN A 30 -0.88 6.89 -6.24
C GLN A 30 0.26 7.85 -6.62
N THR A 31 0.16 9.14 -6.28
CA THR A 31 1.24 10.12 -6.46
C THR A 31 2.47 9.72 -5.65
N VAL A 32 2.30 9.28 -4.39
CA VAL A 32 3.40 8.71 -3.60
C VAL A 32 4.03 7.55 -4.36
N LEU A 33 3.25 6.54 -4.77
CA LEU A 33 3.80 5.41 -5.53
C LEU A 33 4.48 5.84 -6.82
N MET A 34 3.97 6.85 -7.51
CA MET A 34 4.57 7.35 -8.77
C MET A 34 5.97 7.92 -8.53
N ILE A 35 6.15 8.65 -7.43
CA ILE A 35 7.45 9.18 -7.01
C ILE A 35 8.46 8.04 -6.79
N TYR A 36 8.04 6.94 -6.15
CA TYR A 36 8.92 5.80 -5.91
C TYR A 36 9.12 4.89 -7.13
N SER A 37 8.13 4.78 -8.02
CA SER A 37 8.11 3.85 -9.15
C SER A 37 9.06 4.21 -10.30
N LYS A 38 9.73 5.36 -10.25
CA LYS A 38 10.65 5.81 -11.30
C LYS A 38 11.86 4.89 -11.47
N ASP A 39 12.27 4.24 -10.39
CA ASP A 39 13.27 3.21 -10.42
C ASP A 39 12.64 1.89 -9.98
N LYS A 40 12.36 1.01 -10.96
CA LYS A 40 11.63 -0.23 -10.73
C LYS A 40 12.40 -1.24 -9.88
N GLU A 41 13.73 -1.17 -9.91
CA GLU A 41 14.59 -2.09 -9.14
C GLU A 41 14.68 -1.68 -7.67
N MET A 42 14.38 -0.41 -7.38
CA MET A 42 14.40 0.11 -6.03
C MET A 42 13.24 -0.42 -5.20
N PRO A 43 13.45 -0.77 -3.93
CA PRO A 43 12.40 -1.35 -3.12
C PRO A 43 11.27 -0.35 -2.85
N LEU A 44 10.09 -0.91 -2.58
CA LEU A 44 8.94 -0.18 -2.05
C LEU A 44 9.36 0.72 -0.86
N PRO A 45 8.72 1.90 -0.71
CA PRO A 45 8.98 2.78 0.41
C PRO A 45 8.69 2.08 1.74
N THR A 46 9.38 2.51 2.78
CA THR A 46 9.16 2.03 4.15
C THR A 46 8.51 3.09 5.04
N GLN A 47 8.09 2.72 6.24
CA GLN A 47 7.62 3.66 7.27
C GLN A 47 8.68 4.69 7.71
N GLU A 48 9.95 4.46 7.37
CA GLU A 48 10.99 5.46 7.61
C GLU A 48 10.92 6.63 6.64
N GLU A 49 10.43 6.37 5.44
CA GLU A 49 10.43 7.27 4.30
C GLU A 49 9.08 7.95 4.11
N VAL A 50 7.97 7.29 4.48
CA VAL A 50 6.63 7.82 4.27
C VAL A 50 5.87 7.93 5.59
N LEU A 51 5.40 9.13 5.91
CA LEU A 51 4.48 9.41 7.01
C LEU A 51 3.13 9.85 6.44
N ILE A 52 2.07 9.08 6.71
CA ILE A 52 0.71 9.45 6.32
C ILE A 52 0.02 10.10 7.52
N CYS A 53 -0.18 11.41 7.42
CA CYS A 53 -0.76 12.24 8.47
C CYS A 53 -2.27 12.02 8.60
N ASN A 54 -2.73 12.18 9.84
CA ASN A 54 -4.12 12.30 10.22
C ASN A 54 -4.24 13.32 11.36
N GLU A 55 -5.47 13.57 11.84
CA GLU A 55 -5.76 14.55 12.89
C GLU A 55 -5.03 14.28 14.22
N LYS A 56 -4.58 13.03 14.45
CA LYS A 56 -3.86 12.61 15.66
C LYS A 56 -2.34 12.58 15.48
N THR A 57 -1.82 12.88 14.29
CA THR A 57 -0.37 12.92 14.04
C THR A 57 0.26 14.05 14.85
N THR A 58 1.35 13.74 15.57
CA THR A 58 2.00 14.70 16.46
C THR A 58 3.13 15.48 15.77
N ALA A 59 3.51 16.61 16.33
CA ALA A 59 4.64 17.39 15.85
C ALA A 59 5.94 16.57 15.91
N GLU A 60 6.14 15.73 16.93
CA GLU A 60 7.35 14.91 17.03
C GLU A 60 7.47 13.93 15.86
N GLU A 61 6.39 13.29 15.43
CA GLU A 61 6.41 12.36 14.29
C GLU A 61 6.82 13.07 12.99
N VAL A 62 6.32 14.29 12.78
CA VAL A 62 6.65 15.12 11.61
C VAL A 62 8.10 15.61 11.69
N ILE A 63 8.55 16.11 12.84
CA ILE A 63 9.93 16.56 13.06
C ILE A 63 10.92 15.41 12.89
N LEU A 64 10.58 14.21 13.32
CA LEU A 64 11.40 13.01 13.09
C LEU A 64 11.54 12.70 11.60
N LEU A 65 10.48 12.87 10.81
CA LEU A 65 10.57 12.78 9.35
C LEU A 65 11.53 13.86 8.78
N TRP A 66 11.41 15.12 9.21
CA TRP A 66 12.32 16.19 8.79
C TRP A 66 13.77 15.86 9.08
N ARG A 67 14.07 15.39 10.30
CA ARG A 67 15.43 15.00 10.69
C ARG A 67 15.95 13.87 9.81
N ARG A 68 15.16 12.82 9.57
CA ARG A 68 15.56 11.71 8.69
C ARG A 68 15.81 12.19 7.26
N ALA A 69 14.99 13.10 6.75
CA ALA A 69 15.13 13.65 5.40
C ALA A 69 16.37 14.53 5.24
N ILE A 70 16.56 15.46 6.17
CA ILE A 70 17.62 16.48 6.11
C ILE A 70 18.99 15.89 6.40
N PHE A 71 19.06 14.89 7.28
CA PHE A 71 20.31 14.24 7.68
C PHE A 71 20.49 12.85 7.05
N ASP A 72 19.76 12.53 5.97
CA ASP A 72 19.94 11.27 5.25
C ASP A 72 21.37 11.14 4.71
N PRO A 73 22.12 10.08 5.06
CA PRO A 73 23.48 9.89 4.58
C PRO A 73 23.56 9.82 3.05
N GLY A 74 24.21 10.83 2.45
CA GLY A 74 24.36 10.92 1.00
C GLY A 74 23.08 11.27 0.23
N HIS A 75 22.01 11.68 0.94
CA HIS A 75 20.73 12.11 0.37
C HIS A 75 20.21 11.20 -0.74
N LYS A 76 20.18 9.90 -0.45
CA LYS A 76 19.83 8.87 -1.43
C LYS A 76 18.34 8.57 -1.40
N ARG A 77 17.74 8.61 -0.20
CA ARG A 77 16.32 8.30 0.04
C ARG A 77 15.45 9.53 -0.19
N ILE A 78 14.17 9.26 -0.46
CA ILE A 78 13.13 10.29 -0.58
C ILE A 78 12.26 10.16 0.66
N PHE A 79 11.83 11.28 1.22
CA PHE A 79 10.96 11.30 2.39
C PHE A 79 9.67 12.05 2.05
N CYS A 80 8.54 11.42 2.29
CA CYS A 80 7.21 11.92 1.96
C CYS A 80 6.40 12.16 3.23
N LEU A 81 5.97 13.40 3.42
CA LEU A 81 4.85 13.72 4.31
C LEU A 81 3.57 13.71 3.46
N VAL A 82 2.59 12.87 3.80
CA VAL A 82 1.35 12.71 3.04
C VAL A 82 0.18 13.20 3.89
N HIS A 83 -0.79 13.88 3.27
CA HIS A 83 -1.91 14.52 3.97
C HIS A 83 -1.48 15.61 4.95
N GLY A 84 -0.49 16.45 4.58
CA GLY A 84 -0.02 17.54 5.44
C GLY A 84 -1.13 18.51 5.89
N GLU A 85 -2.19 18.63 5.09
CA GLU A 85 -3.39 19.42 5.39
C GLU A 85 -4.19 18.88 6.59
N LYS A 86 -4.03 17.61 6.96
CA LYS A 86 -4.75 17.01 8.11
C LYS A 86 -4.12 17.31 9.46
N LEU A 87 -2.95 17.93 9.49
CA LEU A 87 -2.29 18.33 10.73
C LEU A 87 -3.09 19.45 11.41
N SER A 88 -3.21 19.40 12.74
CA SER A 88 -3.76 20.53 13.49
C SER A 88 -2.91 21.78 13.28
N TYR A 89 -3.51 22.96 13.48
CA TYR A 89 -2.80 24.24 13.34
C TYR A 89 -1.52 24.30 14.18
N SER A 90 -1.60 23.92 15.46
CA SER A 90 -0.45 23.90 16.38
C SER A 90 0.65 22.96 15.92
N THR A 91 0.29 21.75 15.49
CA THR A 91 1.23 20.75 14.97
C THR A 91 1.92 21.24 13.70
N CYS A 92 1.16 21.87 12.81
CA CYS A 92 1.66 22.46 11.57
C CYS A 92 2.68 23.57 11.85
N GLU A 93 2.32 24.56 12.68
CA GLU A 93 3.20 25.68 13.04
C GLU A 93 4.52 25.22 13.66
N GLU A 94 4.45 24.31 14.64
CA GLU A 94 5.63 23.76 15.29
C GLU A 94 6.53 23.01 14.29
N SER A 95 5.92 22.17 13.45
CA SER A 95 6.62 21.38 12.45
C SER A 95 7.29 22.25 11.39
N LEU A 96 6.66 23.34 10.95
CA LEU A 96 7.20 24.26 9.96
C LEU A 96 8.33 25.12 10.54
N ARG A 97 8.18 25.57 11.79
CA ARG A 97 9.26 26.26 12.52
C ARG A 97 10.51 25.39 12.59
N GLU A 98 10.36 24.12 12.97
CA GLU A 98 11.48 23.19 13.02
C GLU A 98 12.04 22.86 11.64
N LEU A 99 11.20 22.70 10.60
CA LEU A 99 11.67 22.51 9.23
C LEU A 99 12.56 23.68 8.78
N ASN A 100 12.14 24.92 9.05
CA ASN A 100 12.89 26.13 8.72
C ASN A 100 14.23 26.19 9.46
N ARG A 101 14.27 25.78 10.72
CA ARG A 101 15.50 25.70 11.51
C ARG A 101 16.44 24.62 10.99
N LEU A 102 15.93 23.41 10.73
CA LEU A 102 16.72 22.26 10.33
C LEU A 102 17.31 22.38 8.91
N LYS A 103 16.60 23.03 7.98
CA LYS A 103 17.05 23.17 6.59
C LYS A 103 18.16 24.21 6.39
N GLN A 104 18.43 25.08 7.37
CA GLN A 104 19.44 26.13 7.25
C GLN A 104 20.83 25.54 6.97
N GLY A 105 21.46 25.99 5.89
CA GLY A 105 22.78 25.53 5.46
C GLY A 105 22.83 24.08 4.95
N LYS A 106 21.68 23.38 4.85
CA LYS A 106 21.59 22.01 4.35
C LYS A 106 21.23 22.03 2.87
N LYS A 107 21.93 21.22 2.09
CA LYS A 107 21.73 21.09 0.64
C LYS A 107 21.45 19.62 0.31
N GLY A 108 20.79 19.37 -0.82
CA GLY A 108 20.65 18.03 -1.38
C GLY A 108 19.62 17.11 -0.71
N TYR A 109 19.06 17.45 0.45
CA TYR A 109 18.00 16.66 1.09
C TYR A 109 16.79 16.48 0.17
N ARG A 110 16.11 15.34 0.30
CA ARG A 110 15.00 15.00 -0.61
C ARG A 110 13.69 14.88 0.14
N LEU A 111 12.95 15.98 0.16
CA LEU A 111 11.71 16.09 0.90
C LEU A 111 10.52 16.40 -0.01
N VAL A 112 9.51 15.56 0.10
CA VAL A 112 8.24 15.67 -0.63
C VAL A 112 7.10 15.86 0.36
N LEU A 113 6.24 16.83 0.06
CA LEU A 113 5.05 17.14 0.83
C LEU A 113 3.85 16.93 -0.11
N LEU A 114 2.89 16.10 0.29
CA LEU A 114 1.68 15.88 -0.48
C LEU A 114 0.46 16.33 0.32
N CYS A 115 -0.37 17.14 -0.32
CA CYS A 115 -1.65 17.56 0.21
C CYS A 115 -2.78 17.25 -0.75
N SER A 116 -3.97 16.99 -0.18
CA SER A 116 -5.21 16.98 -0.97
C SER A 116 -5.76 18.40 -1.13
N ASN A 117 -6.40 18.68 -2.27
CA ASN A 117 -7.04 19.97 -2.56
C ASN A 117 -8.38 20.13 -1.81
N ASN A 118 -8.38 19.99 -0.49
CA ASN A 118 -9.56 20.20 0.36
C ASN A 118 -9.53 21.62 0.94
N GLU A 119 -10.67 22.32 0.87
CA GLU A 119 -10.79 23.73 1.24
C GLU A 119 -10.59 23.98 2.75
N ASP A 120 -10.80 22.97 3.61
CA ASP A 120 -10.87 23.13 5.07
C ASP A 120 -9.52 23.30 5.77
N SER A 121 -8.37 23.14 5.10
CA SER A 121 -7.05 23.30 5.72
C SER A 121 -5.98 23.87 4.77
N LEU A 122 -6.23 25.11 4.35
CA LEU A 122 -5.31 25.87 3.51
C LEU A 122 -4.02 26.30 4.23
N HIS A 123 -3.93 26.23 5.57
CA HIS A 123 -2.78 26.78 6.29
C HIS A 123 -1.46 26.12 5.88
N PHE A 124 -1.39 24.77 5.91
CA PHE A 124 -0.19 24.03 5.54
C PHE A 124 0.22 24.30 4.08
N ILE A 125 -0.76 24.31 3.18
CA ILE A 125 -0.55 24.56 1.74
C ILE A 125 -0.08 26.00 1.51
N THR A 126 -0.69 26.99 2.17
CA THR A 126 -0.40 28.42 2.03
C THR A 126 1.01 28.73 2.53
N ALA A 127 1.38 28.22 3.70
CA ALA A 127 2.71 28.43 4.28
C ALA A 127 3.85 27.88 3.40
N LEU A 128 3.56 26.88 2.56
CA LEU A 128 4.51 26.20 1.70
C LEU A 128 4.28 26.48 0.20
N HIS A 129 3.46 27.49 -0.14
CA HIS A 129 3.07 27.76 -1.52
C HIS A 129 4.25 28.03 -2.46
N SER A 130 5.31 28.68 -1.95
CA SER A 130 6.54 28.93 -2.72
C SER A 130 7.31 27.66 -3.10
N TYR A 131 7.00 26.52 -2.47
CA TYR A 131 7.58 25.20 -2.77
C TYR A 131 6.68 24.33 -3.65
N LYS A 132 5.58 24.88 -4.17
CA LYS A 132 4.66 24.14 -5.04
C LYS A 132 5.37 23.65 -6.32
N ARG A 133 5.05 22.41 -6.70
CA ARG A 133 5.56 21.71 -7.89
C ARG A 133 4.42 21.24 -8.77
N SER A 134 4.73 20.97 -10.03
CA SER A 134 3.81 20.28 -10.94
C SER A 134 3.62 18.82 -10.53
N ASN A 135 2.37 18.38 -10.44
CA ASN A 135 2.07 16.98 -10.12
C ASN A 135 2.66 16.04 -11.19
N PRO A 136 3.23 14.89 -10.80
CA PRO A 136 3.64 13.88 -11.75
C PRO A 136 2.43 13.24 -12.43
N ASP A 137 2.57 12.90 -13.71
CA ASP A 137 1.53 12.16 -14.44
C ASP A 137 1.35 10.75 -13.86
N ILE A 138 0.15 10.47 -13.36
CA ILE A 138 -0.17 9.19 -12.75
C ILE A 138 -0.53 8.19 -13.85
N SER A 139 0.33 7.19 -14.02
CA SER A 139 0.14 6.08 -14.95
C SER A 139 -0.16 4.79 -14.19
N GLY A 140 -1.44 4.38 -14.21
CA GLY A 140 -1.88 3.12 -13.61
C GLY A 140 -1.09 1.89 -14.08
N PRO A 141 -0.77 1.73 -15.38
CA PRO A 141 0.07 0.63 -15.86
C PRO A 141 1.46 0.59 -15.24
N ILE A 142 2.17 1.74 -15.15
CA ILE A 142 3.52 1.82 -14.55
C ILE A 142 3.45 1.44 -13.06
N LEU A 143 2.49 2.00 -12.32
CA LEU A 143 2.32 1.70 -10.90
C LEU A 143 2.01 0.22 -10.65
N LYS A 144 1.16 -0.36 -11.51
CA LYS A 144 0.82 -1.78 -11.45
C LYS A 144 2.06 -2.63 -11.71
N GLU A 145 2.84 -2.31 -12.75
CA GLU A 145 4.08 -3.04 -13.04
C GLU A 145 5.09 -2.96 -11.88
N TYR A 146 5.27 -1.76 -11.31
CA TYR A 146 6.13 -1.55 -10.14
C TYR A 146 5.69 -2.38 -8.93
N LEU A 147 4.40 -2.35 -8.58
CA LEU A 147 3.91 -3.17 -7.46
C LEU A 147 4.03 -4.66 -7.77
N LEU A 148 3.69 -5.12 -8.97
CA LEU A 148 3.84 -6.52 -9.35
C LEU A 148 5.29 -6.99 -9.25
N HIS A 149 6.26 -6.15 -9.63
CA HIS A 149 7.68 -6.46 -9.52
C HIS A 149 8.11 -6.79 -8.08
N HIS A 150 7.58 -6.06 -7.09
CA HIS A 150 7.94 -6.27 -5.69
C HIS A 150 7.06 -7.29 -4.95
N LEU A 151 5.82 -7.48 -5.40
CA LEU A 151 4.86 -8.35 -4.73
C LEU A 151 4.89 -9.81 -5.23
N ILE A 152 5.41 -10.03 -6.44
CA ILE A 152 5.58 -11.36 -7.02
C ILE A 152 7.03 -11.80 -6.86
N LYS A 153 7.24 -12.96 -6.23
CA LYS A 153 8.56 -13.59 -6.22
C LYS A 153 8.55 -14.85 -7.09
N PRO A 154 9.62 -15.12 -7.85
CA PRO A 154 9.76 -16.39 -8.57
C PRO A 154 9.67 -17.56 -7.58
N LYS A 155 9.05 -18.66 -8.01
CA LYS A 155 8.88 -19.90 -7.21
C LYS A 155 10.19 -20.50 -6.69
N HIS A 156 11.33 -20.06 -7.21
CA HIS A 156 12.67 -20.58 -6.90
C HIS A 156 13.70 -19.45 -6.83
N THR A 157 13.67 -18.63 -5.78
CA THR A 157 14.87 -17.87 -5.38
C THR A 157 15.53 -18.60 -4.24
N SER A 158 16.38 -19.56 -4.59
CA SER A 158 17.35 -20.19 -3.70
C SER A 158 18.49 -19.19 -3.45
N ILE A 159 18.27 -18.19 -2.60
CA ILE A 159 19.37 -17.35 -2.11
C ILE A 159 19.81 -17.97 -0.79
N GLY A 160 20.95 -18.68 -0.85
CA GLY A 160 21.89 -18.96 0.24
C GLY A 160 21.30 -19.35 1.59
N THR A 161 21.42 -20.64 1.93
CA THR A 161 21.52 -21.17 3.31
C THR A 161 20.81 -20.35 4.39
N ILE A 162 19.50 -20.54 4.52
CA ILE A 162 18.73 -20.63 5.79
C ILE A 162 17.30 -21.03 5.41
N SER A 163 16.89 -22.22 5.86
CA SER A 163 15.53 -22.80 5.91
C SER A 163 14.68 -22.82 4.63
N SER A 164 14.39 -24.02 4.14
CA SER A 164 13.41 -24.35 3.10
C SER A 164 11.96 -24.07 3.53
N ALA A 165 11.66 -22.88 4.03
CA ALA A 165 10.30 -22.47 4.36
C ALA A 165 9.55 -22.14 3.05
N ILE A 166 8.58 -22.98 2.70
CA ILE A 166 7.73 -22.77 1.53
C ILE A 166 6.93 -21.48 1.74
N GLN A 167 7.03 -20.54 0.80
CA GLN A 167 6.29 -19.29 0.88
C GLN A 167 4.78 -19.54 0.68
N ALA A 168 3.94 -18.91 1.48
CA ALA A 168 2.48 -18.98 1.33
C ALA A 168 2.00 -18.47 -0.05
N SER A 169 2.79 -17.62 -0.72
CA SER A 169 2.54 -17.19 -2.10
C SER A 169 2.59 -18.34 -3.11
N SER A 170 3.15 -19.51 -2.79
CA SER A 170 3.27 -20.64 -3.72
C SER A 170 1.91 -21.16 -4.24
N VAL A 171 0.84 -21.00 -3.45
CA VAL A 171 -0.53 -21.38 -3.83
C VAL A 171 -1.30 -20.29 -4.56
N ASP A 172 -0.73 -19.10 -4.62
CA ASP A 172 -1.26 -18.00 -5.41
C ASP A 172 -0.98 -18.25 -6.91
N PRO A 173 -1.98 -18.05 -7.80
CA PRO A 173 -1.81 -18.30 -9.24
C PRO A 173 -0.67 -17.54 -9.91
N HIS A 174 -0.22 -16.43 -9.31
CA HIS A 174 0.86 -15.59 -9.83
C HIS A 174 2.04 -15.48 -8.85
N CYS A 175 2.09 -16.32 -7.82
CA CYS A 175 3.12 -16.25 -6.78
C CYS A 175 3.23 -14.89 -6.10
N SER A 176 2.11 -14.18 -6.01
CA SER A 176 2.02 -12.94 -5.25
C SER A 176 1.75 -13.27 -3.79
N TYR A 177 2.49 -12.65 -2.89
CA TYR A 177 2.17 -12.71 -1.45
C TYR A 177 1.06 -11.71 -1.06
N VAL A 178 0.53 -10.92 -2.00
CA VAL A 178 -0.65 -10.05 -1.80
C VAL A 178 -1.75 -10.41 -2.81
N ARG A 179 -2.99 -10.54 -2.35
CA ARG A 179 -4.14 -10.82 -3.23
C ARG A 179 -5.37 -10.02 -2.78
N ILE A 180 -5.94 -9.23 -3.69
CA ILE A 180 -7.23 -8.58 -3.49
C ILE A 180 -8.33 -9.55 -3.95
N VAL A 181 -9.19 -9.99 -3.03
CA VAL A 181 -10.32 -10.87 -3.32
C VAL A 181 -11.59 -10.02 -3.27
N GLN A 182 -12.17 -9.76 -4.43
CA GLN A 182 -13.26 -8.79 -4.55
C GLN A 182 -14.47 -9.35 -5.26
N SER A 183 -15.65 -8.82 -4.93
CA SER A 183 -16.90 -9.11 -5.64
C SER A 183 -17.78 -7.87 -5.71
N LYS A 184 -18.74 -7.86 -6.63
CA LYS A 184 -19.75 -6.80 -6.70
C LYS A 184 -20.74 -6.87 -5.53
N ASN A 185 -21.15 -8.09 -5.19
CA ASN A 185 -22.16 -8.36 -4.17
C ASN A 185 -21.59 -9.28 -3.06
N PRO A 186 -22.12 -9.21 -1.83
CA PRO A 186 -21.86 -10.20 -0.79
C PRO A 186 -22.28 -11.61 -1.24
N GLY A 187 -21.75 -12.65 -0.59
CA GLY A 187 -22.15 -14.05 -0.87
C GLY A 187 -21.56 -14.68 -2.15
N ASN A 188 -20.79 -13.95 -2.95
CA ASN A 188 -20.18 -14.49 -4.18
C ASN A 188 -18.94 -15.40 -3.96
N GLY A 189 -18.71 -15.92 -2.74
CA GLY A 189 -17.63 -16.90 -2.48
C GLY A 189 -16.23 -16.33 -2.25
N LYS A 190 -16.09 -15.07 -1.83
CA LYS A 190 -14.78 -14.46 -1.50
C LYS A 190 -14.04 -15.21 -0.38
N SER A 191 -14.70 -15.42 0.76
CA SER A 191 -14.09 -16.17 1.87
C SER A 191 -13.80 -17.62 1.50
N LEU A 192 -14.65 -18.25 0.67
CA LEU A 192 -14.42 -19.60 0.14
C LEU A 192 -13.17 -19.67 -0.75
N TYR A 193 -12.93 -18.65 -1.58
CA TYR A 193 -11.70 -18.56 -2.37
C TYR A 193 -10.45 -18.55 -1.48
N ILE A 194 -10.48 -17.76 -0.40
CA ILE A 194 -9.36 -17.67 0.56
C ILE A 194 -9.18 -18.99 1.31
N GLN A 195 -10.29 -19.63 1.73
CA GLN A 195 -10.25 -20.96 2.34
C GLN A 195 -9.59 -21.99 1.41
N ARG A 196 -9.97 -22.02 0.13
CA ARG A 196 -9.36 -22.91 -0.88
C ARG A 196 -7.87 -22.65 -1.09
N LEU A 197 -7.39 -21.41 -0.92
CA LEU A 197 -5.95 -21.12 -0.92
C LEU A 197 -5.27 -21.77 0.29
N GLY A 198 -5.88 -21.67 1.47
CA GLY A 198 -5.37 -22.34 2.67
C GLY A 198 -5.34 -23.86 2.53
N GLU A 199 -6.40 -24.47 2.01
CA GLU A 199 -6.46 -25.91 1.73
C GLU A 199 -5.34 -26.36 0.77
N ARG A 200 -5.09 -25.61 -0.30
CA ARG A 200 -3.97 -25.88 -1.23
C ARG A 200 -2.62 -25.79 -0.53
N LEU A 201 -2.46 -24.87 0.41
CA LEU A 201 -1.20 -24.63 1.10
C LEU A 201 -0.94 -25.72 2.13
N MET A 202 -1.98 -26.11 2.88
CA MET A 202 -1.96 -27.28 3.76
C MET A 202 -1.60 -28.55 3.00
N ASN A 203 -2.25 -28.81 1.86
CA ASN A 203 -1.94 -29.98 1.03
C ASN A 203 -0.51 -29.97 0.49
N SER A 204 0.05 -28.79 0.23
CA SER A 204 1.44 -28.65 -0.26
C SER A 204 2.48 -28.86 0.84
N LEU A 205 2.11 -28.59 2.10
CA LEU A 205 3.02 -28.66 3.25
C LEU A 205 2.83 -29.89 4.12
N ASN A 206 1.71 -30.59 3.96
CA ASN A 206 1.26 -31.66 4.84
C ASN A 206 1.24 -31.26 6.33
N ILE A 207 0.93 -29.99 6.62
CA ILE A 207 0.74 -29.44 7.96
C ILE A 207 -0.49 -28.54 7.99
N GLU A 208 -1.09 -28.37 9.16
CA GLU A 208 -2.16 -27.40 9.36
C GLU A 208 -1.60 -25.98 9.23
N ILE A 209 -2.20 -25.17 8.36
CA ILE A 209 -1.77 -23.79 8.11
C ILE A 209 -2.85 -22.85 8.61
N PRO A 210 -2.53 -21.95 9.56
CA PRO A 210 -3.52 -21.04 10.09
C PRO A 210 -3.90 -19.99 9.04
N ILE A 211 -5.20 -19.85 8.81
CA ILE A 211 -5.79 -18.68 8.17
C ILE A 211 -6.21 -17.71 9.27
N ILE A 212 -5.48 -16.62 9.43
CA ILE A 212 -5.74 -15.62 10.48
C ILE A 212 -6.69 -14.57 9.91
N ARG A 213 -7.98 -14.67 10.26
CA ARG A 213 -8.99 -13.69 9.88
C ARG A 213 -9.00 -12.48 10.82
N ILE A 214 -8.79 -11.31 10.23
CA ILE A 214 -8.78 -10.01 10.89
C ILE A 214 -9.94 -9.19 10.30
N PRO A 215 -11.08 -9.12 11.00
CA PRO A 215 -12.21 -8.31 10.56
C PRO A 215 -11.91 -6.82 10.77
N ILE A 216 -12.23 -6.02 9.77
CA ILE A 216 -12.09 -4.55 9.78
C ILE A 216 -13.47 -3.94 9.59
N HIS A 217 -14.04 -3.48 10.70
CA HIS A 217 -15.34 -2.82 10.78
C HIS A 217 -15.34 -1.79 11.92
N GLY A 218 -16.40 -0.99 12.01
CA GLY A 218 -16.62 -0.02 13.07
C GLY A 218 -16.57 1.42 12.57
N PRO A 219 -16.44 2.39 13.49
CA PRO A 219 -16.37 3.80 13.11
C PRO A 219 -15.05 4.11 12.39
N ASP A 220 -13.92 3.57 12.85
CA ASP A 220 -12.58 3.78 12.26
C ASP A 220 -11.77 2.48 12.27
N VAL A 221 -10.59 2.49 11.64
CA VAL A 221 -9.71 1.31 11.57
C VAL A 221 -9.22 0.93 12.98
N PRO A 222 -9.51 -0.28 13.48
CA PRO A 222 -9.19 -0.67 14.85
C PRO A 222 -7.73 -1.16 14.98
N TYR A 223 -6.76 -0.25 14.83
CA TYR A 223 -5.31 -0.57 14.80
C TYR A 223 -4.84 -1.43 15.98
N ASN A 224 -5.28 -1.13 17.20
CA ASN A 224 -4.91 -1.91 18.39
C ASN A 224 -5.38 -3.37 18.30
N ASN A 225 -6.64 -3.59 17.91
CA ASN A 225 -7.22 -4.93 17.77
C ASN A 225 -6.53 -5.72 16.64
N ILE A 226 -6.20 -5.03 15.54
CA ILE A 226 -5.46 -5.62 14.42
C ILE A 226 -4.06 -6.04 14.89
N LEU A 227 -3.35 -5.15 15.57
CA LEU A 227 -1.99 -5.42 16.06
C LEU A 227 -1.94 -6.51 17.11
N ASN A 228 -2.88 -6.55 18.05
CA ASN A 228 -2.96 -7.66 19.03
C ASN A 228 -3.13 -9.01 18.32
N LYS A 229 -4.02 -9.10 17.32
CA LYS A 229 -4.19 -10.32 16.52
C LYS A 229 -2.96 -10.69 15.70
N LEU A 230 -2.16 -9.71 15.30
CA LEU A 230 -0.93 -9.92 14.54
C LEU A 230 0.28 -10.24 15.43
N SER A 231 0.32 -9.74 16.67
CA SER A 231 1.40 -9.98 17.63
C SER A 231 1.38 -11.38 18.21
N ASP A 232 0.18 -11.97 18.32
CA ASP A 232 0.01 -13.37 18.76
C ASP A 232 0.55 -14.38 17.73
N LEU A 233 0.98 -13.90 16.56
CA LEU A 233 1.51 -14.71 15.47
C LEU A 233 3.04 -14.77 15.55
N THR A 234 3.57 -15.99 15.56
CA THR A 234 4.98 -16.29 15.29
C THR A 234 5.44 -15.62 13.98
N GLN A 235 6.56 -14.89 13.98
CA GLN A 235 6.95 -14.12 12.78
C GLN A 235 7.39 -15.00 11.60
N ASP A 236 7.94 -16.18 11.85
CA ASP A 236 8.59 -17.00 10.82
C ASP A 236 7.70 -18.07 10.18
N ASP A 237 6.46 -18.23 10.65
CA ASP A 237 5.57 -19.28 10.16
C ASP A 237 4.85 -18.89 8.87
N THR A 238 4.74 -19.88 7.97
CA THR A 238 3.94 -19.79 6.75
C THR A 238 2.46 -19.75 7.11
N LYS A 239 1.77 -18.68 6.72
CA LYS A 239 0.34 -18.49 7.03
C LYS A 239 -0.34 -17.55 6.04
N ILE A 240 -1.67 -17.59 6.07
CA ILE A 240 -2.51 -16.67 5.30
C ILE A 240 -3.15 -15.67 6.27
N ILE A 241 -2.82 -14.39 6.12
CA ILE A 241 -3.44 -13.30 6.86
C ILE A 241 -4.57 -12.74 6.00
N HIS A 242 -5.79 -12.91 6.50
CA HIS A 242 -7.01 -12.51 5.83
C HIS A 242 -7.57 -11.25 6.48
N PHE A 243 -7.39 -10.09 5.82
CA PHE A 243 -8.07 -8.86 6.18
C PHE A 243 -9.46 -8.82 5.53
N ASP A 244 -10.48 -8.95 6.35
CA ASP A 244 -11.88 -8.95 5.94
C ASP A 244 -12.49 -7.56 6.15
N ILE A 245 -12.62 -6.80 5.06
CA ILE A 245 -12.99 -5.39 5.11
C ILE A 245 -14.49 -5.23 4.86
N ALA A 246 -15.21 -4.74 5.87
CA ALA A 246 -16.61 -4.37 5.72
C ALA A 246 -16.78 -3.24 4.71
N SER A 247 -17.83 -3.29 3.88
CA SER A 247 -18.08 -2.27 2.84
C SER A 247 -18.18 -0.84 3.39
N THR A 248 -18.68 -0.68 4.62
CA THR A 248 -18.77 0.61 5.31
C THR A 248 -17.40 1.25 5.59
N MET A 249 -16.34 0.45 5.63
CA MET A 249 -14.97 0.90 5.90
C MET A 249 -14.24 1.41 4.66
N LEU A 250 -14.77 1.21 3.46
CA LEU A 250 -14.07 1.51 2.20
C LEU A 250 -13.68 2.99 2.04
N LYS A 251 -14.35 3.95 2.69
CA LYS A 251 -13.92 5.37 2.70
C LYS A 251 -12.76 5.66 3.66
N LYS A 252 -12.43 4.73 4.56
CA LYS A 252 -11.55 4.98 5.72
C LYS A 252 -10.32 4.08 5.79
N VAL A 253 -10.22 3.07 4.93
CA VAL A 253 -9.16 2.04 4.98
C VAL A 253 -7.99 2.31 4.04
N GLU A 254 -8.04 3.35 3.20
CA GLU A 254 -7.03 3.57 2.16
C GLU A 254 -5.61 3.70 2.76
N SER A 255 -5.44 4.56 3.76
CA SER A 255 -4.15 4.72 4.45
C SER A 255 -3.71 3.44 5.15
N PHE A 256 -4.64 2.71 5.78
CA PHE A 256 -4.36 1.41 6.39
C PHE A 256 -3.86 0.38 5.35
N LEU A 257 -4.54 0.30 4.21
CA LEU A 257 -4.15 -0.58 3.10
C LEU A 257 -2.77 -0.19 2.56
N PHE A 258 -2.46 1.10 2.46
CA PHE A 258 -1.14 1.55 2.05
C PHE A 258 -0.05 1.15 3.05
N TYR A 259 -0.31 1.32 4.36
CA TYR A 259 0.59 0.88 5.42
C TYR A 259 0.88 -0.62 5.33
N VAL A 260 -0.14 -1.46 5.16
CA VAL A 260 0.05 -2.92 5.13
C VAL A 260 0.60 -3.42 3.79
N LEU A 261 0.08 -2.92 2.66
CA LEU A 261 0.35 -3.45 1.33
C LEU A 261 1.53 -2.80 0.61
N VAL A 262 1.87 -1.56 0.95
CA VAL A 262 3.02 -0.86 0.36
C VAL A 262 4.15 -0.79 1.36
N LEU A 263 3.92 -0.13 2.50
CA LEU A 263 4.96 0.11 3.51
C LEU A 263 5.33 -1.15 4.31
N GLY A 264 4.43 -2.14 4.35
CA GLY A 264 4.64 -3.40 5.07
C GLY A 264 4.74 -3.21 6.58
N TYR A 265 4.03 -2.24 7.15
CA TYR A 265 4.20 -1.81 8.54
C TYR A 265 2.89 -1.38 9.18
N LEU A 266 2.72 -1.64 10.48
CA LEU A 266 1.71 -1.04 11.34
C LEU A 266 2.31 -0.65 12.69
N LYS A 267 1.73 0.36 13.33
CA LYS A 267 2.08 0.80 14.69
C LYS A 267 0.82 1.20 15.44
N ASP A 268 0.76 0.92 16.74
CA ASP A 268 -0.27 1.45 17.63
C ASP A 268 0.23 2.66 18.46
N LEU A 269 -0.71 3.24 19.21
CA LEU A 269 -0.42 4.37 20.11
C LEU A 269 0.54 4.00 21.26
N ARG A 270 0.72 2.70 21.57
CA ARG A 270 1.62 2.21 22.61
C ARG A 270 3.03 1.97 22.08
N GLY A 271 3.24 2.08 20.77
CA GLY A 271 4.52 1.82 20.11
C GLY A 271 4.72 0.35 19.72
N ASN A 272 3.72 -0.52 19.88
CA ASN A 272 3.79 -1.86 19.33
C ASN A 272 3.81 -1.77 17.81
N THR A 273 4.68 -2.57 17.18
CA THR A 273 4.85 -2.54 15.73
C THR A 273 4.67 -3.92 15.14
N TRP A 274 4.16 -3.94 13.92
CA TRP A 274 4.10 -5.13 13.09
C TRP A 274 4.77 -4.86 11.76
N ARG A 275 5.50 -5.86 11.24
CA ARG A 275 6.15 -5.83 9.94
C ARG A 275 5.70 -7.00 9.11
N ARG A 276 5.47 -6.72 7.83
CA ARG A 276 5.05 -7.70 6.85
C ARG A 276 6.17 -8.72 6.58
N GLN A 277 5.82 -9.99 6.54
CA GLN A 277 6.73 -11.10 6.28
C GLN A 277 6.49 -11.69 4.90
N ILE A 278 7.57 -11.92 4.16
CA ILE A 278 7.51 -12.44 2.77
C ILE A 278 7.11 -13.92 2.68
N SER A 279 7.24 -14.68 3.79
CA SER A 279 6.81 -16.08 3.89
C SER A 279 5.28 -16.20 4.00
N GLN A 280 4.59 -15.12 4.35
CA GLN A 280 3.16 -15.06 4.59
C GLN A 280 2.42 -14.52 3.37
N MET A 281 1.13 -14.86 3.24
CA MET A 281 0.26 -14.32 2.20
C MET A 281 -0.79 -13.41 2.83
N TYR A 282 -1.02 -12.25 2.21
CA TYR A 282 -1.96 -11.22 2.65
C TYR A 282 -3.12 -11.14 1.68
N THR A 283 -4.28 -11.60 2.11
CA THR A 283 -5.52 -11.54 1.33
C THR A 283 -6.41 -10.42 1.84
N ILE A 284 -6.87 -9.55 0.94
CA ILE A 284 -7.79 -8.46 1.23
C ILE A 284 -9.15 -8.80 0.66
N GLU A 285 -10.09 -9.18 1.51
CA GLU A 285 -11.48 -9.42 1.12
C GLU A 285 -12.27 -8.11 1.15
N VAL A 286 -12.84 -7.73 0.00
CA VAL A 286 -13.66 -6.51 -0.14
C VAL A 286 -14.89 -6.76 -1.01
N THR A 287 -15.99 -6.06 -0.72
CA THR A 287 -17.17 -6.02 -1.59
C THR A 287 -17.29 -4.62 -2.20
N LEU A 288 -17.13 -4.50 -3.51
CA LEU A 288 -17.10 -3.23 -4.24
C LEU A 288 -18.35 -3.12 -5.12
N SER A 289 -19.42 -2.54 -4.58
CA SER A 289 -20.71 -2.37 -5.27
C SER A 289 -20.77 -1.13 -6.17
N ASP A 290 -20.18 -0.02 -5.73
CA ASP A 290 -20.15 1.27 -6.43
C ASP A 290 -18.78 1.96 -6.31
N ARG A 291 -18.25 2.43 -7.44
CA ARG A 291 -16.93 3.06 -7.53
C ARG A 291 -16.93 4.50 -7.00
N GLN A 292 -18.01 5.26 -7.23
CA GLN A 292 -18.02 6.70 -6.95
C GLN A 292 -17.90 6.99 -5.46
N ASN A 293 -18.46 6.10 -4.63
CA ASN A 293 -18.44 6.27 -3.19
C ASN A 293 -17.07 5.99 -2.53
N HIS A 294 -16.14 5.30 -3.20
CA HIS A 294 -14.90 4.83 -2.57
C HIS A 294 -13.70 4.95 -3.50
N GLU A 295 -13.64 6.04 -4.26
CA GLU A 295 -12.72 6.22 -5.37
C GLU A 295 -11.26 6.03 -4.96
N ALA A 296 -10.82 6.62 -3.85
CA ALA A 296 -9.43 6.52 -3.37
C ALA A 296 -9.00 5.06 -3.09
N THR A 297 -9.76 4.35 -2.24
CA THR A 297 -9.54 2.93 -1.95
C THR A 297 -9.63 2.07 -3.21
N TYR A 298 -10.61 2.33 -4.08
CA TYR A 298 -10.75 1.62 -5.35
C TYR A 298 -9.52 1.82 -6.26
N ASN A 299 -9.04 3.06 -6.36
CA ASN A 299 -7.88 3.47 -7.13
C ASN A 299 -6.58 2.88 -6.57
N LEU A 300 -6.45 2.70 -5.26
CA LEU A 300 -5.33 1.99 -4.68
C LEU A 300 -5.41 0.48 -4.98
N LEU A 301 -6.52 -0.16 -4.59
CA LEU A 301 -6.73 -1.60 -4.74
C LEU A 301 -6.63 -2.06 -6.20
N ARG A 302 -6.94 -1.17 -7.16
CA ARG A 302 -6.90 -1.56 -8.57
C ARG A 302 -5.50 -1.93 -9.07
N LEU A 303 -4.46 -1.47 -8.39
CA LEU A 303 -3.05 -1.65 -8.76
C LEU A 303 -2.49 -3.02 -8.34
N PHE A 304 -3.16 -3.73 -7.44
CA PHE A 304 -2.71 -5.00 -6.88
C PHE A 304 -3.25 -6.22 -7.66
N PRO A 305 -2.64 -7.41 -7.53
CA PRO A 305 -3.18 -8.68 -8.05
C PRO A 305 -4.58 -8.96 -7.50
N LYS A 306 -5.52 -9.34 -8.36
CA LYS A 306 -6.94 -9.52 -7.99
C LYS A 306 -7.45 -10.91 -8.26
N ALA A 307 -8.43 -11.33 -7.49
CA ALA A 307 -9.36 -12.40 -7.77
C ALA A 307 -10.77 -11.80 -7.76
N LEU A 308 -11.52 -12.00 -8.85
CA LEU A 308 -12.89 -11.50 -8.99
C LEU A 308 -13.88 -12.64 -8.75
N CYS A 309 -14.61 -12.54 -7.66
CA CYS A 309 -15.64 -13.49 -7.27
C CYS A 309 -17.00 -13.05 -7.84
N LEU A 310 -17.52 -13.86 -8.76
CA LEU A 310 -18.77 -13.61 -9.47
C LEU A 310 -19.92 -14.44 -8.91
N SER A 311 -21.16 -14.00 -9.15
CA SER A 311 -22.33 -14.82 -8.91
C SER A 311 -22.38 -16.00 -9.88
N PRO A 312 -23.02 -17.13 -9.51
CA PRO A 312 -23.18 -18.28 -10.40
C PRO A 312 -23.81 -17.92 -11.76
N SER A 313 -24.76 -16.98 -11.77
CA SER A 313 -25.38 -16.48 -12.99
C SER A 313 -24.38 -15.82 -13.95
N ASN A 314 -23.50 -14.97 -13.42
CA ASN A 314 -22.51 -14.25 -14.22
C ASN A 314 -21.42 -15.19 -14.73
N CYS A 315 -20.97 -16.16 -13.92
CA CYS A 315 -20.02 -17.18 -14.37
C CYS A 315 -20.56 -17.99 -15.57
N ARG A 316 -21.83 -18.41 -15.51
CA ARG A 316 -22.46 -19.15 -16.62
C ARG A 316 -22.50 -18.35 -17.92
N TYR A 317 -22.72 -17.03 -17.84
CA TYR A 317 -22.77 -16.17 -19.02
C TYR A 317 -21.38 -16.01 -19.67
N ILE A 318 -20.34 -15.78 -18.86
CA ILE A 318 -18.96 -15.61 -19.34
C ILE A 318 -18.41 -16.90 -19.97
N ASN A 319 -18.73 -18.06 -19.37
CA ASN A 319 -18.31 -19.34 -19.96
C ASN A 319 -18.98 -19.60 -21.32
N LYS A 320 -20.18 -19.05 -21.56
CA LYS A 320 -20.85 -19.12 -22.86
C LYS A 320 -20.27 -18.13 -23.87
N SER A 321 -19.88 -16.92 -23.47
CA SER A 321 -19.28 -15.92 -24.39
C SER A 321 -17.86 -16.28 -24.80
N ASN A 322 -17.05 -16.81 -23.89
CA ASN A 322 -15.67 -17.22 -24.19
C ASN A 322 -15.59 -18.47 -25.10
N ALA A 323 -16.66 -19.25 -25.19
CA ALA A 323 -16.76 -20.32 -26.19
C ALA A 323 -16.86 -19.77 -27.63
N CYS A 324 -17.29 -18.51 -27.81
CA CYS A 324 -17.36 -17.83 -29.12
C CYS A 324 -16.10 -16.99 -29.46
N GLU A 325 -15.20 -16.71 -28.52
CA GLU A 325 -14.04 -15.82 -28.71
C GLU A 325 -12.68 -16.54 -28.87
N SER A 326 -12.67 -17.83 -29.19
CA SER A 326 -11.45 -18.65 -29.30
C SER A 326 -10.51 -18.32 -30.48
N THR A 327 -10.67 -17.18 -31.16
CA THR A 327 -9.90 -16.78 -32.35
C THR A 327 -9.15 -15.44 -32.27
N CYS A 328 -8.74 -14.95 -31.09
CA CYS A 328 -7.80 -13.81 -31.04
C CYS A 328 -6.66 -13.97 -30.02
N ARG A 329 -5.44 -14.16 -30.55
CA ARG A 329 -4.16 -14.11 -29.83
C ARG A 329 -3.76 -12.66 -29.54
N SER A 330 -2.98 -12.51 -28.46
CA SER A 330 -2.18 -11.35 -28.06
C SER A 330 -2.89 -10.24 -27.26
N THR A 331 -3.15 -10.53 -25.98
CA THR A 331 -2.79 -9.65 -24.84
C THR A 331 -3.12 -10.43 -23.56
N ARG A 332 -2.12 -10.70 -22.72
CA ARG A 332 -2.28 -11.44 -21.46
C ARG A 332 -3.15 -10.63 -20.50
N SER A 333 -4.46 -10.91 -20.50
CA SER A 333 -5.44 -10.30 -19.61
C SER A 333 -5.45 -10.99 -18.24
N PHE A 334 -5.31 -10.18 -17.19
CA PHE A 334 -5.15 -10.56 -15.78
C PHE A 334 -6.49 -10.94 -15.10
N TYR A 335 -7.17 -11.95 -15.60
CA TYR A 335 -8.37 -12.50 -14.94
C TYR A 335 -8.22 -14.00 -14.79
N LEU A 336 -8.02 -14.46 -13.55
CA LEU A 336 -8.24 -15.86 -13.22
C LEU A 336 -9.68 -16.02 -12.74
N TRP A 337 -10.46 -16.78 -13.51
CA TRP A 337 -11.82 -17.18 -13.21
C TRP A 337 -11.77 -18.54 -12.51
N ILE A 338 -12.51 -18.72 -11.41
CA ILE A 338 -12.65 -20.03 -10.77
C ILE A 338 -14.13 -20.42 -10.77
N ILE A 339 -14.38 -21.63 -11.26
CA ILE A 339 -15.61 -22.42 -11.14
C ILE A 339 -15.72 -22.99 -9.72
#